data_AF-A0A8C8W1Y7-F1
#
_entry.id   AF-A0A8C8W1Y7-F1
#
_cell.length_a   1.000
_cell.length_b   1.000
_cell.length_c   1.000
_cell.angle_alpha   90.00
_cell.angle_beta   90.00
_cell.angle_gamma   90.00
#
_symmetry.space_group_name_H-M   'P 1'
#
loop_
_entity.id
_entity.type
_entity.pdbx_description
1 polymer ?
#
loop_
_entity_poly.entity_id
_entity_poly.type
_entity_poly.pdbx_seq_one_letter_code
_entity_poly.pdbx_strand_id
1 'polypeptide(L)'
;MWKDRQALQCLISVLLAFLTSASLSPGQPKYMVLVPSQLYTETPEKICFNLHDLNETVTVRASLQSSWGTRSLSNEFVVDKDKFHCDSFTLPRVSASDEKVSLSVHIKGPTHEFNKKSTVLVQNKESVVFVQTDKPVYKPGQSGTKVHHGLWSEEAIMNMAQRRPGSLDLTRKFSLSLFLQSSFGLSLWIKTYAPSMSW
;
A
#
# COMPACT_ATOMS: atom_id res chain seq x y z
N MET A 1 48.53 40.01 -38.67
CA MET A 1 48.69 38.56 -38.41
C MET A 1 48.97 38.18 -36.95
N TRP A 2 49.58 39.04 -36.11
CA TRP A 2 49.77 38.79 -34.66
C TRP A 2 48.52 39.10 -33.81
N LYS A 3 47.76 40.12 -34.21
CA LYS A 3 46.62 40.68 -33.47
C LYS A 3 45.44 39.69 -33.34
N ASP A 4 45.23 38.86 -34.35
CA ASP A 4 44.14 37.85 -34.39
C ASP A 4 44.42 36.66 -33.46
N ARG A 5 45.68 36.24 -33.34
CA ARG A 5 46.09 35.17 -32.41
C ARG A 5 45.86 35.56 -30.94
N GLN A 6 46.11 36.82 -30.62
CA GLN A 6 45.99 37.32 -29.25
C GLN A 6 44.52 37.54 -28.86
N ALA A 7 43.68 37.98 -29.79
CA ALA A 7 42.23 38.05 -29.59
C ALA A 7 41.60 36.66 -29.40
N LEU A 8 42.05 35.66 -30.18
CA LEU A 8 41.59 34.28 -30.05
C LEU A 8 41.97 33.67 -28.70
N GLN A 9 43.20 33.90 -28.22
CA GLN A 9 43.63 33.45 -26.89
C GLN A 9 42.82 34.10 -25.76
N CYS A 10 42.51 35.39 -25.85
CA CYS A 10 41.64 36.05 -24.88
C CYS A 10 40.22 35.49 -24.91
N LEU A 11 39.64 35.26 -26.09
CA LEU A 11 38.31 34.66 -26.24
C LEU A 11 38.26 33.25 -25.64
N ILE A 12 39.29 32.42 -25.87
CA ILE A 12 39.38 31.09 -25.30
C ILE A 12 39.49 31.15 -23.78
N SER A 13 40.34 32.03 -23.22
CA SER A 13 40.46 32.21 -21.76
C SER A 13 39.16 32.70 -21.12
N VAL A 14 38.45 33.62 -21.76
CA VAL A 14 37.14 34.10 -21.29
C VAL A 14 36.11 32.98 -21.35
N LEU A 15 36.05 32.22 -22.45
CA LEU A 15 35.18 31.04 -22.56
C LEU A 15 35.49 29.99 -21.50
N LEU A 16 36.76 29.71 -21.24
CA LEU A 16 37.17 28.74 -20.22
C LEU A 16 36.82 29.19 -18.80
N ALA A 17 36.93 30.50 -18.52
CA ALA A 17 36.51 31.11 -17.26
C ALA A 17 34.97 31.12 -17.07
N PHE A 18 34.22 31.31 -18.15
CA PHE A 18 32.75 31.21 -18.14
C PHE A 18 32.27 29.77 -17.97
N LEU A 19 32.94 28.79 -18.59
CA LEU A 19 32.59 27.37 -18.47
C LEU A 19 32.85 26.81 -17.06
N THR A 20 33.95 27.23 -16.43
CA THR A 20 34.28 26.82 -15.05
C THR A 20 33.29 27.38 -14.03
N SER A 21 32.92 28.66 -14.15
CA SER A 21 31.93 29.29 -13.25
C SER A 21 30.53 28.69 -13.36
N ALA A 22 30.11 28.21 -14.54
CA ALA A 22 28.83 27.51 -14.70
C ALA A 22 28.78 26.13 -14.02
N SER A 23 29.94 25.49 -13.79
CA SER A 23 30.04 24.12 -13.24
C SER A 23 30.24 24.05 -11.71
N LEU A 24 30.43 25.20 -11.04
CA LEU A 24 30.83 25.27 -9.61
C LEU A 24 29.66 25.47 -8.63
N SER A 25 28.41 25.49 -9.10
CA SER A 25 27.26 25.53 -8.19
C SER A 25 26.95 24.10 -7.73
N PRO A 26 27.06 23.78 -6.42
CA PRO A 26 26.51 22.54 -5.92
C PRO A 26 25.02 22.49 -6.29
N GLY A 27 24.61 21.40 -6.94
CA GLY A 27 23.23 21.20 -7.35
C GLY A 27 22.29 21.41 -6.15
N GLN A 28 21.17 22.11 -6.36
CA GLN A 28 20.16 22.24 -5.31
C GLN A 28 19.59 20.84 -5.01
N PRO A 29 19.45 20.46 -3.73
CA PRO A 29 19.00 19.13 -3.36
C PRO A 29 17.56 18.91 -3.85
N LYS A 30 17.32 17.75 -4.46
CA LYS A 30 16.01 17.38 -5.03
C LYS A 30 15.47 16.15 -4.32
N TYR A 31 14.21 16.23 -3.90
CA TYR A 31 13.53 15.17 -3.17
C TYR A 31 12.34 14.67 -3.98
N MET A 32 12.26 13.37 -4.21
CA MET A 32 11.09 12.72 -4.79
C MET A 32 10.64 11.58 -3.89
N VAL A 33 9.34 11.57 -3.58
CA VAL A 33 8.70 10.58 -2.72
C VAL A 33 7.56 9.93 -3.49
N LEU A 34 7.56 8.61 -3.54
CA LEU A 34 6.59 7.81 -4.25
C LEU A 34 5.81 6.95 -3.24
N VAL A 35 4.49 7.10 -3.25
CA VAL A 35 3.56 6.37 -2.41
C VAL A 35 2.30 6.12 -3.24
N PRO A 36 1.67 4.94 -3.13
CA PRO A 36 0.36 4.72 -3.73
C PRO A 36 -0.67 5.73 -3.24
N SER A 37 -1.54 6.21 -4.13
CA SER A 37 -2.67 7.08 -3.76
C SER A 37 -3.74 6.35 -2.93
N GLN A 38 -3.72 5.01 -2.99
CA GLN A 38 -4.63 4.11 -2.31
C GLN A 38 -3.80 3.02 -1.63
N LEU A 39 -3.98 2.87 -0.32
CA LEU A 39 -3.27 1.93 0.54
C LEU A 39 -4.26 0.92 1.11
N TYR A 40 -3.91 -0.36 1.08
CA TYR A 40 -4.73 -1.40 1.66
C TYR A 40 -4.23 -1.82 3.05
N THR A 41 -5.14 -2.03 3.99
CA THR A 41 -4.81 -2.62 5.30
C THR A 41 -4.51 -4.10 5.15
N GLU A 42 -3.74 -4.67 6.08
CA GLU A 42 -3.47 -6.10 6.14
C GLU A 42 -2.67 -6.62 4.91
N THR A 43 -2.12 -5.71 4.10
CA THR A 43 -1.21 -5.99 2.99
C THR A 43 0.08 -5.16 3.12
N PRO A 44 1.24 -5.69 2.69
CA PRO A 44 2.46 -4.90 2.60
C PRO A 44 2.35 -3.81 1.53
N GLU A 45 2.36 -2.56 1.98
CA GLU A 45 2.44 -1.36 1.14
C GLU A 45 3.88 -0.86 1.09
N LYS A 46 4.22 -0.05 0.08
CA LYS A 46 5.58 0.48 -0.10
C LYS A 46 5.58 1.99 -0.20
N ILE A 47 6.61 2.59 0.38
CA ILE A 47 6.95 3.99 0.18
C ILE A 47 8.41 4.07 -0.26
N CYS A 48 8.68 4.86 -1.31
CA CYS A 48 9.99 4.97 -1.91
C CYS A 48 10.47 6.41 -1.98
N PHE A 49 11.79 6.58 -1.84
CA PHE A 49 12.48 7.86 -1.81
C PHE A 49 13.56 7.83 -2.87
N ASN A 50 13.57 8.87 -3.69
CA ASN A 50 14.63 9.13 -4.64
C ASN A 50 15.18 10.52 -4.36
N LEU A 51 16.39 10.56 -3.81
CA LEU A 51 17.02 11.79 -3.37
C LEU A 51 18.26 12.05 -4.22
N HIS A 52 18.38 13.25 -4.79
CA HIS A 52 19.44 13.64 -5.72
C HIS A 52 20.14 14.91 -5.25
N ASP A 53 21.40 15.04 -5.64
CA ASP A 53 22.23 16.23 -5.38
C ASP A 53 22.41 16.47 -3.87
N LEU A 54 22.49 15.38 -3.08
CA LEU A 54 22.65 15.44 -1.63
C LEU A 54 24.11 15.29 -1.22
N ASN A 55 24.63 16.32 -0.57
CA ASN A 55 25.97 16.30 0.02
C ASN A 55 25.98 15.80 1.47
N GLU A 56 24.83 15.39 2.01
CA GLU A 56 24.67 14.85 3.36
C GLU A 56 23.69 13.68 3.39
N THR A 57 23.83 12.79 4.36
CA THR A 57 22.82 11.77 4.66
C THR A 57 21.64 12.45 5.33
N VAL A 58 20.42 12.05 4.98
CA VAL A 58 19.21 12.62 5.55
C VAL A 58 18.41 11.59 6.32
N THR A 59 17.71 12.08 7.32
CA THR A 59 16.80 11.30 8.12
C THR A 59 15.38 11.57 7.67
N VAL A 60 14.62 10.51 7.39
CA VAL A 60 13.26 10.63 6.86
C VAL A 60 12.25 10.04 7.82
N ARG A 61 11.16 10.78 8.04
CA ARG A 61 10.00 10.37 8.81
C ARG A 61 8.74 10.50 7.95
N ALA A 62 7.97 9.43 7.87
CA ALA A 62 6.68 9.42 7.18
C ALA A 62 5.58 8.98 8.14
N SER A 63 4.48 9.73 8.20
CA SER A 63 3.37 9.43 9.10
C SER A 63 2.02 9.70 8.45
N LEU A 64 1.02 8.93 8.87
CA LEU A 64 -0.38 9.08 8.54
C LEU A 64 -1.12 9.73 9.72
N GLN A 65 -1.85 10.80 9.44
CA GLN A 65 -2.71 11.48 10.39
C GLN A 65 -4.17 11.29 9.98
N SER A 66 -4.95 10.69 10.89
CA SER A 66 -6.32 10.24 10.68
C SER A 66 -7.23 10.57 11.87
N SER A 67 -8.51 10.23 11.77
CA SER A 67 -9.44 10.29 12.91
C SER A 67 -9.06 9.33 14.05
N TRP A 68 -8.37 8.22 13.74
CA TRP A 68 -7.89 7.23 14.71
C TRP A 68 -6.52 7.56 15.31
N GLY A 69 -6.01 8.77 15.05
CA GLY A 69 -4.73 9.27 15.56
C GLY A 69 -3.60 9.30 14.52
N THR A 70 -2.39 9.55 15.00
CA THR A 70 -1.18 9.63 14.18
C THR A 70 -0.44 8.29 14.22
N ARG A 71 -0.18 7.73 13.04
CA ARG A 71 0.56 6.47 12.87
C ARG A 71 1.82 6.72 12.05
N SER A 72 2.98 6.26 12.52
CA SER A 72 4.18 6.24 11.68
C SER A 72 4.07 5.14 10.64
N LEU A 73 4.47 5.40 9.40
CA LEU A 73 4.49 4.37 8.36
C LEU A 73 5.63 3.37 8.58
N SER A 74 6.78 3.85 9.05
CA SER A 74 7.93 3.02 9.42
C SER A 74 8.70 3.67 10.56
N ASN A 75 9.70 2.96 11.08
CA ASN A 75 10.74 3.58 11.90
C ASN A 75 11.48 4.63 11.07
N GLU A 76 12.00 5.66 11.73
CA GLU A 76 12.87 6.66 11.11
C GLU A 76 14.01 5.97 10.36
N PHE A 77 14.13 6.19 9.05
CA PHE A 77 15.15 5.58 8.22
C PHE A 77 16.13 6.63 7.68
N VAL A 78 17.39 6.21 7.58
CA VAL A 78 18.49 7.04 7.09
C VAL A 78 18.70 6.69 5.62
N VAL A 79 18.50 7.66 4.75
CA VAL A 79 18.74 7.49 3.31
C VAL A 79 20.12 8.05 3.00
N ASP A 80 20.96 7.18 2.47
CA ASP A 80 22.29 7.53 1.97
C ASP A 80 22.18 8.28 0.63
N LYS A 81 23.19 9.08 0.32
CA LYS A 81 23.19 10.00 -0.82
C LYS A 81 22.97 9.26 -2.14
N ASP A 82 22.19 9.87 -3.03
CA ASP A 82 21.97 9.42 -4.41
C ASP A 82 21.48 7.97 -4.56
N LYS A 83 20.82 7.43 -3.52
CA LYS A 83 20.23 6.09 -3.55
C LYS A 83 18.71 6.14 -3.59
N PHE A 84 18.17 5.22 -4.38
CA PHE A 84 16.76 4.87 -4.34
C PHE A 84 16.53 3.90 -3.18
N HIS A 85 15.67 4.28 -2.24
CA HIS A 85 15.34 3.47 -1.08
C HIS A 85 13.83 3.27 -1.00
N CYS A 86 13.39 2.03 -0.78
CA CYS A 86 12.00 1.71 -0.52
C CYS A 86 11.90 0.97 0.80
N ASP A 87 10.91 1.33 1.59
CA ASP A 87 10.55 0.61 2.79
C ASP A 87 9.13 0.06 2.69
N SER A 88 8.89 -1.08 3.33
CA SER A 88 7.60 -1.75 3.33
C SER A 88 6.94 -1.62 4.68
N PHE A 89 5.65 -1.31 4.69
CA PHE A 89 4.87 -1.18 5.91
C PHE A 89 3.54 -1.90 5.77
N THR A 90 2.86 -2.14 6.89
CA THR A 90 1.52 -2.75 6.89
C THR A 90 0.63 -1.97 7.82
N LEU A 91 -0.53 -1.57 7.32
CA LEU A 91 -1.55 -0.88 8.10
C LEU A 91 -2.47 -1.92 8.74
N PRO A 92 -2.81 -1.81 10.04
CA PRO A 92 -3.83 -2.67 10.61
C PRO A 92 -5.20 -2.24 10.10
N ARG A 93 -6.15 -3.18 10.13
CA ARG A 93 -7.54 -2.94 9.74
C ARG A 93 -8.13 -1.74 10.47
N VAL A 94 -8.90 -0.92 9.76
CA VAL A 94 -9.54 0.28 10.29
C VAL A 94 -11.07 0.13 10.29
N SER A 95 -11.75 0.86 11.17
CA SER A 95 -13.20 0.74 11.33
C SER A 95 -13.97 1.24 10.09
N ALA A 96 -13.49 2.31 9.47
CA ALA A 96 -14.04 2.85 8.23
C ALA A 96 -13.30 2.22 7.04
N SER A 97 -14.03 1.56 6.14
CA SER A 97 -13.44 0.87 4.99
C SER A 97 -12.88 1.81 3.91
N ASP A 98 -13.24 3.10 3.95
CA ASP A 98 -12.84 4.12 2.98
C ASP A 98 -12.53 5.45 3.69
N GLU A 99 -11.29 5.64 4.13
CA GLU A 99 -10.89 6.87 4.82
C GLU A 99 -9.81 7.64 4.07
N LYS A 100 -10.03 8.95 3.91
CA LYS A 100 -9.00 9.87 3.41
C LYS A 100 -8.12 10.30 4.57
N VAL A 101 -6.83 10.00 4.46
CA VAL A 101 -5.84 10.20 5.52
C VAL A 101 -4.77 11.17 5.04
N SER A 102 -4.28 12.03 5.92
CA SER A 102 -3.19 12.95 5.60
C SER A 102 -1.85 12.26 5.80
N LEU A 103 -1.11 12.07 4.70
CA LEU A 103 0.27 11.63 4.72
C LEU A 103 1.20 12.83 4.90
N SER A 104 2.02 12.82 5.93
CA SER A 104 3.09 13.78 6.16
C SER A 104 4.45 13.11 5.95
N VAL A 105 5.30 13.73 5.15
CA VAL A 105 6.69 13.31 4.94
C VAL A 105 7.61 14.43 5.37
N HIS A 106 8.51 14.11 6.28
CA HIS A 106 9.49 15.03 6.85
C HIS A 106 10.88 14.49 6.59
N ILE A 107 11.72 15.29 5.92
CA ILE A 107 13.10 14.96 5.57
C ILE A 107 13.97 15.98 6.28
N LYS A 108 14.88 15.51 7.13
CA LYS A 108 15.77 16.36 7.90
C LYS A 108 17.22 15.98 7.63
N GLY A 109 17.97 16.91 7.04
CA GLY A 109 19.42 16.88 6.92
C GLY A 109 20.09 17.82 7.93
N PRO A 110 21.41 17.72 8.12
CA PRO A 110 22.21 18.69 8.87
C PRO A 110 22.01 20.16 8.47
N THR A 111 21.83 20.47 7.17
CA THR A 111 21.79 21.85 6.66
C THR A 111 20.45 22.24 6.04
N HIS A 112 19.57 21.28 5.79
CA HIS A 112 18.27 21.53 5.15
C HIS A 112 17.16 20.65 5.73
N GLU A 113 15.94 21.17 5.68
CA GLU A 113 14.75 20.49 6.19
C GLU A 113 13.58 20.68 5.20
N PHE A 114 12.86 19.60 4.93
CA PHE A 114 11.73 19.59 4.02
C PHE A 114 10.54 18.88 4.65
N ASN A 115 9.35 19.46 4.48
CA ASN A 115 8.09 18.86 4.94
C ASN A 115 7.03 18.98 3.85
N LYS A 116 6.37 17.87 3.53
CA LYS A 116 5.25 17.84 2.60
C LYS A 116 4.09 17.03 3.15
N LYS A 117 2.89 17.53 2.95
CA LYS A 117 1.64 16.82 3.22
C LYS A 117 0.92 16.49 1.92
N SER A 118 0.32 15.29 1.88
CA SER A 118 -0.54 14.79 0.82
C SER A 118 -1.73 14.07 1.43
N THR A 119 -2.74 13.76 0.61
CA THR A 119 -3.90 12.96 1.03
C THR A 119 -3.87 11.64 0.29
N VAL A 120 -4.02 10.54 1.02
CA VAL A 120 -4.11 9.18 0.50
C VAL A 120 -5.41 8.54 0.95
N LEU A 121 -5.92 7.59 0.16
CA LEU A 121 -7.07 6.78 0.54
C LEU A 121 -6.57 5.51 1.24
N VAL A 122 -7.10 5.21 2.42
CA VAL A 122 -6.85 3.94 3.11
C VAL A 122 -8.10 3.09 3.02
N GLN A 123 -7.95 1.86 2.56
CA GLN A 123 -9.03 0.89 2.45
C GLN A 123 -8.72 -0.41 3.16
N ASN A 124 -9.75 -1.06 3.70
CA ASN A 124 -9.58 -2.40 4.18
C ASN A 124 -9.40 -3.38 3.01
N LYS A 125 -8.49 -4.33 3.14
CA LYS A 125 -8.37 -5.42 2.16
C LYS A 125 -9.72 -6.16 2.06
N GLU A 126 -10.26 -6.20 0.85
CA GLU A 126 -11.45 -6.99 0.56
C GLU A 126 -11.09 -8.47 0.42
N SER A 127 -11.92 -9.34 0.99
CA SER A 127 -11.86 -10.78 0.77
C SER A 127 -12.84 -11.16 -0.33
N VAL A 128 -12.35 -11.75 -1.43
CA VAL A 128 -13.22 -12.31 -2.46
C VAL A 128 -13.58 -13.74 -2.09
N VAL A 129 -14.87 -14.06 -2.04
CA VAL A 129 -15.34 -15.41 -1.79
C VAL A 129 -16.20 -15.92 -2.93
N PHE A 130 -15.88 -17.12 -3.42
CA PHE A 130 -16.62 -17.80 -4.46
C PHE A 130 -17.48 -18.91 -3.86
N VAL A 131 -18.73 -19.00 -4.32
CA VAL A 131 -19.64 -20.09 -3.98
C VAL A 131 -19.88 -20.91 -5.24
N GLN A 132 -19.44 -22.17 -5.23
CA GLN A 132 -19.61 -23.08 -6.35
C GLN A 132 -20.51 -24.24 -5.94
N THR A 133 -21.74 -24.25 -6.44
CA THR A 133 -22.65 -25.38 -6.26
C THR A 133 -22.24 -26.56 -7.14
N ASP A 134 -22.64 -27.79 -6.75
CA ASP A 134 -22.38 -28.97 -7.59
C ASP A 134 -23.19 -28.94 -8.89
N LYS A 135 -24.31 -28.19 -8.92
CA LYS A 135 -25.17 -28.04 -10.09
C LYS A 135 -25.73 -26.62 -10.18
N PRO A 136 -25.98 -26.09 -11.39
CA PRO A 136 -26.63 -24.80 -11.57
C PRO A 136 -28.15 -24.84 -11.29
N VAL A 137 -28.78 -26.01 -11.41
CA VAL A 137 -30.23 -26.20 -11.22
C VAL A 137 -30.49 -27.48 -10.41
N TYR A 138 -31.29 -27.37 -9.35
CA TYR A 138 -31.71 -28.49 -8.50
C TYR A 138 -33.15 -28.87 -8.78
N LYS A 139 -33.44 -30.17 -8.76
CA LYS A 139 -34.83 -30.65 -8.70
C LYS A 139 -35.41 -30.40 -7.29
N PRO A 140 -36.73 -30.20 -7.15
CA PRO A 140 -37.36 -30.08 -5.82
C PRO A 140 -36.98 -31.27 -4.92
N GLY A 141 -36.54 -31.00 -3.69
CA GLY A 141 -36.13 -32.02 -2.71
C GLY A 141 -34.65 -32.44 -2.75
N GLN A 142 -33.85 -31.95 -3.70
CA GLN A 142 -32.42 -32.26 -3.78
C GLN A 142 -31.61 -31.30 -2.89
N SER A 143 -30.73 -31.84 -2.04
CA SER A 143 -29.73 -31.06 -1.31
C SER A 143 -28.41 -31.03 -2.09
N GLY A 144 -27.89 -29.84 -2.35
CA GLY A 144 -26.54 -29.69 -2.88
C GLY A 144 -26.00 -28.31 -2.57
N THR A 145 -24.99 -28.29 -1.72
CA THR A 145 -24.09 -27.15 -1.58
C THR A 145 -22.74 -27.72 -1.20
N LYS A 146 -21.81 -27.73 -2.16
CA LYS A 146 -20.38 -27.75 -1.85
C LYS A 146 -19.93 -26.29 -1.87
N VAL A 147 -18.98 -25.92 -1.03
CA VAL A 147 -18.37 -24.59 -1.05
C VAL A 147 -16.89 -24.81 -1.32
N HIS A 148 -16.42 -24.32 -2.46
CA HIS A 148 -15.01 -24.37 -2.83
C HIS A 148 -14.39 -23.01 -2.51
N HIS A 149 -13.32 -23.00 -1.69
CA HIS A 149 -12.63 -21.79 -1.31
C HIS A 149 -11.39 -21.57 -2.19
N GLY A 150 -11.30 -20.40 -2.82
CA GLY A 150 -10.04 -19.87 -3.34
C GLY A 150 -9.25 -19.26 -2.18
N LEU A 151 -8.18 -19.92 -1.76
CA LEU A 151 -7.43 -19.65 -0.54
C LEU A 151 -6.66 -18.31 -0.58
N TRP A 152 -7.17 -17.25 0.05
CA TRP A 152 -6.37 -16.13 0.60
C TRP A 152 -7.08 -15.40 1.76
N SER A 153 -7.39 -16.09 2.87
CA SER A 153 -7.73 -15.43 4.14
C SER A 153 -7.37 -16.34 5.30
N GLU A 154 -6.63 -15.83 6.28
CA GLU A 154 -6.51 -16.45 7.59
C GLU A 154 -7.76 -16.02 8.38
N GLU A 155 -8.58 -17.00 8.77
CA GLU A 155 -9.82 -16.88 9.55
C GLU A 155 -10.95 -16.02 8.93
N ALA A 156 -11.99 -16.68 8.44
CA ALA A 156 -13.22 -16.03 8.00
C ALA A 156 -14.46 -16.77 8.53
N ILE A 157 -15.40 -16.03 9.12
CA ILE A 157 -16.76 -16.49 9.39
C ILE A 157 -17.64 -15.94 8.27
N MET A 158 -18.06 -16.81 7.36
CA MET A 158 -18.93 -16.41 6.25
C MET A 158 -20.38 -16.77 6.54
N ASN A 159 -21.23 -15.75 6.61
CA ASN A 159 -22.67 -15.91 6.73
C ASN A 159 -23.27 -16.04 5.33
N MET A 160 -23.76 -17.23 5.00
CA MET A 160 -24.45 -17.54 3.74
C MET A 160 -25.96 -17.56 3.95
N ALA A 161 -26.73 -17.07 2.98
CA ALA A 161 -28.18 -17.18 3.00
C ALA A 161 -28.75 -17.54 1.63
N GLN A 162 -29.76 -18.40 1.60
CA GLN A 162 -30.48 -18.78 0.39
C GLN A 162 -31.85 -18.10 0.36
N ARG A 163 -32.15 -17.42 -0.75
CA ARG A 163 -33.43 -16.72 -0.99
C ARG A 163 -34.29 -17.48 -1.99
N ARG A 164 -35.60 -17.50 -1.79
CA ARG A 164 -36.55 -18.03 -2.77
C ARG A 164 -36.85 -17.00 -3.87
N PRO A 165 -37.01 -17.41 -5.15
CA PRO A 165 -37.49 -16.52 -6.21
C PRO A 165 -38.84 -15.91 -5.83
N GLY A 166 -38.98 -14.59 -5.94
CA GLY A 166 -40.22 -13.86 -5.63
C GLY A 166 -40.51 -13.61 -4.14
N SER A 167 -39.62 -14.02 -3.22
CA SER A 167 -39.78 -13.75 -1.78
C SER A 167 -38.69 -12.81 -1.28
N LEU A 168 -39.08 -11.84 -0.44
CA LEU A 168 -38.12 -11.01 0.28
C LEU A 168 -37.44 -11.77 1.44
N ASP A 169 -37.98 -12.91 1.86
CA ASP A 169 -37.47 -13.66 3.00
C ASP A 169 -36.34 -14.62 2.65
N LEU A 170 -35.32 -14.62 3.52
CA LEU A 170 -34.21 -15.56 3.48
C LEU A 170 -34.71 -16.90 4.01
N THR A 171 -34.70 -17.92 3.14
CA THR A 171 -35.28 -19.23 3.43
C THR A 171 -34.35 -20.10 4.29
N ARG A 172 -33.02 -19.91 4.19
CA ARG A 172 -32.04 -20.57 5.05
C ARG A 172 -30.82 -19.68 5.28
N LYS A 173 -30.32 -19.62 6.52
CA LYS A 173 -29.06 -18.97 6.89
C LYS A 173 -28.08 -20.03 7.41
N PHE A 174 -26.83 -19.94 7.01
CA PHE A 174 -25.74 -20.82 7.42
C PHE A 174 -24.52 -19.97 7.76
N SER A 175 -23.75 -20.37 8.77
CA SER A 175 -22.46 -19.75 9.07
C SER A 175 -21.36 -20.78 8.86
N LEU A 176 -20.34 -20.41 8.10
CA LEU A 176 -19.19 -21.25 7.79
C LEU A 176 -17.96 -20.66 8.47
N SER A 177 -17.42 -21.38 9.45
CA SER A 177 -16.15 -21.04 10.10
C SER A 177 -15.03 -21.90 9.50
N LEU A 178 -14.02 -21.29 8.91
CA LEU A 178 -12.79 -21.98 8.51
C LEU A 178 -11.70 -21.78 9.56
N PHE A 179 -11.20 -22.89 10.12
CA PHE A 179 -10.00 -22.92 10.96
C PHE A 179 -8.88 -23.60 10.18
N LEU A 180 -7.77 -22.88 9.94
CA LEU A 180 -6.54 -23.48 9.42
C LEU A 180 -5.66 -23.86 10.61
N GLN A 181 -5.56 -25.15 10.92
CA GLN A 181 -4.64 -25.64 11.94
C GLN A 181 -3.27 -25.83 11.30
N SER A 182 -2.30 -25.01 11.72
CA SER A 182 -0.93 -25.13 11.23
C SER A 182 -0.30 -26.42 11.76
N SER A 183 0.46 -27.08 10.89
CA SER A 183 1.32 -28.25 11.14
C SER A 183 0.66 -29.62 10.90
N PHE A 184 1.01 -30.22 9.76
CA PHE A 184 0.83 -31.62 9.36
C PHE A 184 -0.62 -32.12 9.14
N GLY A 185 -1.05 -32.11 7.87
CA GLY A 185 -2.24 -32.81 7.40
C GLY A 185 -3.50 -31.95 7.40
N LEU A 186 -3.86 -31.41 6.23
CA LEU A 186 -5.09 -30.64 5.99
C LEU A 186 -6.33 -31.48 6.32
N SER A 187 -6.86 -31.31 7.52
CA SER A 187 -8.18 -31.81 7.91
C SER A 187 -9.13 -30.62 8.01
N LEU A 188 -10.01 -30.48 7.01
CA LEU A 188 -11.05 -29.44 6.98
C LEU A 188 -12.24 -29.90 7.85
N TRP A 189 -12.41 -29.31 9.02
CA TRP A 189 -13.61 -29.51 9.84
C TRP A 189 -14.68 -28.49 9.46
N ILE A 190 -15.73 -28.93 8.74
CA ILE A 190 -16.90 -28.10 8.46
C ILE A 190 -17.88 -28.25 9.64
N LYS A 191 -18.03 -27.22 10.47
CA LYS A 191 -19.07 -27.19 11.50
C LYS A 191 -20.28 -26.41 10.98
N THR A 192 -21.26 -27.12 10.43
CA THR A 192 -22.54 -26.51 10.04
C THR A 192 -23.38 -26.27 11.29
N TYR A 193 -23.56 -25.01 11.69
CA TYR A 193 -24.62 -24.65 12.62
C TYR A 193 -25.88 -24.35 11.83
N ALA A 194 -26.84 -25.28 11.85
CA ALA A 194 -28.21 -25.00 11.47
C ALA A 194 -28.94 -24.48 12.72
N PRO A 195 -29.40 -23.21 12.76
CA PRO A 195 -30.37 -22.85 13.78
C PRO A 195 -31.63 -23.67 13.51
N SER A 196 -32.08 -24.43 14.51
CA SER A 196 -33.36 -25.14 14.47
C SER A 196 -34.46 -24.11 14.20
N MET A 197 -35.05 -24.14 13.00
CA MET A 197 -36.30 -23.43 12.75
C MET A 197 -37.42 -24.21 13.45
N SER A 198 -37.92 -23.70 14.56
CA SER A 198 -39.25 -24.03 15.07
C SER A 198 -40.29 -23.46 14.10
N TRP A 199 -41.22 -24.31 13.67
CA TRP A 199 -42.37 -23.94 12.83
C TRP A 199 -43.28 -22.92 13.50
#